data_AF-A0A1V6F695-F1
#
_entry.id   AF-A0A1V6F695-F1
#
_cell.length_a   1.000
_cell.length_b   1.000
_cell.length_c   1.000
_cell.angle_alpha   90.00
_cell.angle_beta   90.00
_cell.angle_gamma   90.00
#
_symmetry.space_group_name_H-M   'P 1'
#
loop_
_entity.id
_entity.type
_entity.pdbx_description
1 polymer ?
#
loop_
_entity_poly.entity_id
_entity_poly.type
_entity_poly.pdbx_seq_one_letter_code
_entity_poly.pdbx_strand_id
1 'polypeptide(L)'
;MAKLRIKSDWFQTGTAKTPAQMASAMAFIAWRVAQNTLKQMRSADFDIEVGPQYFAFTREVLVFLTQVLDRMAYERMEPEGRAEFITALVRRVAEVLQENEDSLLGVPPEGAPSHYDEFIDLFNELAEHYADFGFGPDGPDFAFTRYLGHRIEALMPAKDRRWVVDQMMATEVPEAVDILRRAMQGVLSTEPRAPRRARAGISGD
;
A
#
# COMPACT_ATOMS: atom_id res chain seq x y z
N MET A 1 -9.06 13.98 11.62
CA MET A 1 -8.60 14.06 10.21
C MET A 1 -9.68 13.50 9.29
N ALA A 2 -9.76 13.96 8.04
CA ALA A 2 -10.71 13.43 7.07
C ALA A 2 -10.29 12.01 6.64
N LYS A 3 -11.18 11.02 6.82
CA LYS A 3 -10.96 9.62 6.45
C LYS A 3 -10.57 9.50 4.97
N LEU A 4 -9.53 8.72 4.65
CA LEU A 4 -9.10 8.49 3.27
C LEU A 4 -10.24 7.85 2.46
N ARG A 5 -10.66 8.53 1.39
CA ARG A 5 -11.64 7.99 0.45
C ARG A 5 -10.95 7.29 -0.72
N ILE A 6 -11.06 5.97 -0.75
CA ILE A 6 -10.63 5.12 -1.86
C ILE A 6 -11.81 4.84 -2.79
N LYS A 7 -11.54 4.88 -4.10
CA LYS A 7 -12.47 4.40 -5.13
C LYS A 7 -11.85 3.12 -5.72
N SER A 8 -12.36 1.98 -5.29
CA SER A 8 -11.93 0.65 -5.74
C SER A 8 -12.90 0.02 -6.73
N ASP A 9 -14.04 0.66 -6.99
CA ASP A 9 -15.07 0.13 -7.88
C ASP A 9 -14.78 0.46 -9.35
N TRP A 10 -14.92 -0.55 -10.20
CA TRP A 10 -14.79 -0.42 -11.65
C TRP A 10 -15.94 0.37 -12.28
N PHE A 11 -15.63 1.18 -13.30
CA PHE A 11 -16.65 1.88 -14.08
C PHE A 11 -17.43 0.93 -15.00
N GLN A 12 -16.74 -0.02 -15.64
CA GLN A 12 -17.34 -1.08 -16.44
C GLN A 12 -17.56 -2.33 -15.57
N THR A 13 -18.79 -2.54 -15.12
CA THR A 13 -19.22 -3.68 -14.29
C THR A 13 -19.65 -4.88 -15.14
N GLY A 14 -19.59 -6.10 -14.59
CA GLY A 14 -20.06 -7.31 -15.28
C GLY A 14 -19.04 -7.98 -16.21
N THR A 15 -17.76 -7.59 -16.16
CA THR A 15 -16.67 -8.26 -16.88
C THR A 15 -15.54 -8.55 -15.90
N ALA A 16 -15.09 -9.80 -15.85
CA ALA A 16 -13.92 -10.20 -15.09
C ALA A 16 -12.70 -9.40 -15.55
N LYS A 17 -11.92 -8.89 -14.60
CA LYS A 17 -10.70 -8.13 -14.88
C LYS A 17 -9.51 -9.08 -14.90
N THR A 18 -8.53 -8.75 -15.73
CA THR A 18 -7.28 -9.53 -15.73
C THR A 18 -6.48 -9.26 -14.45
N PRO A 19 -5.62 -10.20 -14.01
CA PRO A 19 -4.71 -9.98 -12.90
C PRO A 19 -3.90 -8.68 -13.05
N ALA A 20 -3.36 -8.40 -14.24
CA ALA A 20 -2.66 -7.14 -14.51
C ALA A 20 -3.52 -5.87 -14.34
N GLN A 21 -4.80 -5.88 -14.75
CA GLN A 21 -5.71 -4.74 -14.54
C GLN A 21 -5.98 -4.51 -13.05
N MET A 22 -6.23 -5.59 -12.31
CA MET A 22 -6.43 -5.54 -10.86
C MET A 22 -5.19 -5.04 -10.14
N ALA A 23 -4.01 -5.50 -10.55
CA ALA A 23 -2.73 -5.07 -10.01
C ALA A 23 -2.50 -3.56 -10.21
N SER A 24 -2.79 -3.03 -11.40
CA SER A 24 -2.68 -1.59 -11.67
C SER A 24 -3.57 -0.77 -10.75
N ALA A 25 -4.83 -1.16 -10.57
CA ALA A 25 -5.75 -0.48 -9.65
C ALA A 25 -5.25 -0.56 -8.19
N MET A 26 -4.77 -1.73 -7.76
CA MET A 26 -4.26 -1.92 -6.40
C MET A 26 -2.96 -1.17 -6.15
N ALA A 27 -2.08 -1.00 -7.15
CA ALA A 27 -0.86 -0.21 -7.03
C ALA A 27 -1.17 1.26 -6.69
N PHE A 28 -2.11 1.87 -7.40
CA PHE A 28 -2.54 3.25 -7.10
C PHE A 28 -3.21 3.37 -5.72
N ILE A 29 -3.94 2.34 -5.29
CA ILE A 29 -4.55 2.32 -3.96
C ILE A 29 -3.48 2.19 -2.88
N ALA A 30 -2.53 1.26 -3.03
CA ALA A 30 -1.40 1.08 -2.12
C ALA A 30 -0.57 2.36 -2.00
N TRP A 31 -0.27 3.05 -3.11
CA TRP A 31 0.35 4.36 -3.11
C TRP A 31 -0.44 5.37 -2.26
N ARG A 32 -1.75 5.50 -2.47
CA ARG A 32 -2.57 6.44 -1.69
C ARG A 32 -2.65 6.08 -0.21
N VAL A 33 -2.61 4.79 0.13
CA VAL A 33 -2.58 4.32 1.53
C VAL A 33 -1.24 4.63 2.17
N ALA A 34 -0.11 4.41 1.47
CA ALA A 34 1.22 4.78 1.96
C ALA A 34 1.33 6.29 2.21
N GLN A 35 0.87 7.10 1.26
CA GLN A 35 0.87 8.56 1.40
C GLN A 35 -0.05 9.07 2.52
N ASN A 36 -1.18 8.38 2.75
CA ASN A 36 -2.03 8.67 3.90
C ASN A 36 -1.29 8.33 5.20
N THR A 37 -0.72 7.13 5.30
CA THR A 37 0.03 6.67 6.49
C THR A 37 1.15 7.65 6.86
N LEU A 38 1.94 8.06 5.87
CA LEU A 38 3.00 9.05 6.06
C LEU A 38 2.48 10.41 6.52
N LYS A 39 1.36 10.87 5.96
CA LYS A 39 0.69 12.10 6.41
C LYS A 39 0.20 11.98 7.86
N GLN A 40 -0.40 10.84 8.23
CA GLN A 40 -0.90 10.57 9.58
C GLN A 40 0.26 10.60 10.58
N MET A 41 1.35 9.87 10.29
CA MET A 41 2.58 9.87 11.10
C MET A 41 3.10 11.28 11.35
N ARG A 42 3.27 12.08 10.30
CA ARG A 42 3.75 13.47 10.44
C ARG A 42 2.80 14.37 11.22
N SER A 43 1.51 14.09 11.18
CA SER A 43 0.51 14.86 11.93
C SER A 43 0.37 14.39 13.38
N ALA A 44 0.91 13.21 13.69
CA ALA A 44 1.11 12.70 15.04
C ALA A 44 2.49 13.10 15.60
N ASP A 45 3.09 14.17 15.04
CA ASP A 45 4.37 14.77 15.47
C ASP A 45 5.61 13.86 15.40
N PHE A 46 5.56 12.81 14.57
CA PHE A 46 6.76 12.06 14.17
C PHE A 46 7.57 12.85 13.14
N ASP A 47 8.86 13.02 13.41
CA ASP A 47 9.79 13.78 12.57
C ASP A 47 10.24 12.92 11.38
N ILE A 48 9.49 13.07 10.28
CA ILE A 48 9.82 12.50 8.98
C ILE A 48 10.05 13.65 8.00
N GLU A 49 11.31 13.96 7.73
CA GLU A 49 11.73 15.05 6.84
C GLU A 49 11.29 14.79 5.39
N VAL A 50 10.86 15.85 4.69
CA VAL A 50 10.61 15.77 3.24
C VAL A 50 11.95 15.63 2.54
N GLY A 51 12.15 14.54 1.79
CA GLY A 51 13.42 14.23 1.15
C GLY A 51 13.70 12.73 1.20
N PRO A 52 14.97 12.30 1.36
CA PRO A 52 15.32 10.88 1.41
C PRO A 52 14.57 10.06 2.48
N GLN A 53 14.41 10.61 3.70
CA GLN A 53 13.73 9.90 4.79
C GLN A 53 12.24 9.62 4.48
N TYR A 54 11.56 10.59 3.84
CA TYR A 54 10.18 10.46 3.38
C TYR A 54 9.99 9.25 2.45
N PHE A 55 10.91 9.06 1.50
CA PHE A 55 10.82 7.95 0.55
C PHE A 55 11.35 6.65 1.11
N ALA A 56 12.33 6.67 2.02
CA ALA A 56 12.70 5.48 2.78
C ALA A 56 11.49 4.94 3.56
N PHE A 57 10.75 5.81 4.26
CA PHE A 57 9.50 5.43 4.92
C PHE A 57 8.47 4.87 3.94
N THR A 58 8.26 5.57 2.82
CA THR A 58 7.29 5.17 1.80
C THR A 58 7.61 3.81 1.20
N ARG A 59 8.88 3.52 0.90
CA ARG A 59 9.37 2.22 0.41
C ARG A 59 8.99 1.09 1.37
N GLU A 60 9.31 1.21 2.66
CA GLU A 60 8.99 0.20 3.69
C GLU A 60 7.48 -0.10 3.77
N VAL A 61 6.66 0.96 3.77
CA VAL A 61 5.21 0.82 3.82
C VAL A 61 4.68 0.17 2.54
N LEU A 62 5.16 0.57 1.35
CA LEU A 62 4.73 -0.02 0.09
C LEU A 62 5.08 -1.51 -0.02
N VAL A 63 6.25 -1.93 0.45
CA VAL A 63 6.60 -3.36 0.52
C VAL A 63 5.64 -4.09 1.43
N PHE A 64 5.42 -3.61 2.66
CA PHE A 64 4.44 -4.20 3.58
C PHE A 64 3.04 -4.33 2.96
N LEU A 65 2.53 -3.27 2.34
CA LEU A 65 1.20 -3.27 1.71
C LEU A 65 1.13 -4.28 0.56
N THR A 66 2.20 -4.43 -0.21
CA THR A 66 2.28 -5.40 -1.30
C THR A 66 2.28 -6.84 -0.77
N GLN A 67 2.98 -7.11 0.34
CA GLN A 67 2.94 -8.42 1.01
C GLN A 67 1.55 -8.74 1.56
N VAL A 68 0.86 -7.74 2.14
CA VAL A 68 -0.54 -7.89 2.57
C VAL A 68 -1.45 -8.24 1.39
N LEU A 69 -1.27 -7.58 0.25
CA LEU A 69 -2.04 -7.87 -0.96
C LEU A 69 -1.73 -9.26 -1.54
N ASP A 70 -0.48 -9.70 -1.46
CA ASP A 70 -0.09 -11.07 -1.82
C ASP A 70 -0.81 -12.13 -0.98
N ARG A 71 -0.89 -11.94 0.35
CA ARG A 71 -1.62 -12.86 1.23
C ARG A 71 -3.12 -12.88 0.90
N MET A 72 -3.72 -11.72 0.63
CA MET A 72 -5.13 -11.65 0.19
C MET A 72 -5.36 -12.28 -1.19
N ALA A 73 -4.39 -12.16 -2.11
CA ALA A 73 -4.47 -12.77 -3.44
C ALA A 73 -4.34 -14.29 -3.35
N TYR A 74 -3.44 -14.80 -2.50
CA TYR A 74 -3.26 -16.24 -2.24
C TYR A 74 -4.56 -16.92 -1.80
N GLU A 75 -5.39 -16.26 -1.00
CA GLU A 75 -6.67 -16.82 -0.55
C GLU A 75 -7.75 -16.85 -1.66
N ARG A 76 -7.58 -16.09 -2.76
CA ARG A 76 -8.68 -15.75 -3.69
C ARG A 76 -8.37 -16.00 -5.17
N MET A 77 -7.12 -16.26 -5.51
CA MET A 77 -6.66 -16.42 -6.88
C MET A 77 -5.91 -17.74 -7.01
N GLU A 78 -6.09 -18.40 -8.15
CA GLU A 78 -5.27 -19.55 -8.52
C GLU A 78 -3.79 -19.16 -8.68
N PRO A 79 -2.84 -20.10 -8.51
CA PRO A 79 -1.41 -19.81 -8.47
C PRO A 79 -0.89 -18.96 -9.64
N GLU A 80 -1.29 -19.26 -10.87
CA GLU A 80 -0.86 -18.53 -12.07
C GLU A 80 -1.40 -17.10 -12.08
N GLY A 81 -2.68 -16.94 -11.71
CA GLY A 81 -3.32 -15.62 -11.62
C GLY A 81 -2.72 -14.76 -10.52
N ARG A 82 -2.38 -15.35 -9.38
CA ARG A 82 -1.65 -14.67 -8.30
C ARG A 82 -0.26 -14.23 -8.76
N ALA A 83 0.49 -15.10 -9.44
CA ALA A 83 1.84 -14.77 -9.92
C ALA A 83 1.81 -13.60 -10.91
N GLU A 84 0.85 -13.58 -11.84
CA GLU A 84 0.64 -12.46 -12.76
C GLU A 84 0.26 -11.19 -11.99
N PHE A 85 -0.70 -11.28 -11.05
CA PHE A 85 -1.15 -10.15 -10.23
C PHE A 85 0.00 -9.50 -9.44
N ILE A 86 0.77 -10.29 -8.71
CA ILE A 86 1.84 -9.77 -7.84
C ILE A 86 3.01 -9.22 -8.65
N THR A 87 3.38 -9.90 -9.74
CA THR A 87 4.42 -9.38 -10.64
C THR A 87 4.01 -8.02 -11.21
N ALA A 88 2.78 -7.88 -11.69
CA ALA A 88 2.28 -6.62 -12.22
C ALA A 88 2.14 -5.54 -11.12
N LEU A 89 1.76 -5.93 -9.90
CA LEU A 89 1.57 -5.01 -8.78
C LEU A 89 2.90 -4.40 -8.35
N VAL A 90 3.92 -5.22 -8.10
CA VAL A 90 5.24 -4.78 -7.64
C VAL A 90 5.85 -3.83 -8.66
N ARG A 91 5.83 -4.19 -9.95
CA ARG A 91 6.35 -3.34 -11.03
C ARG A 91 5.61 -2.00 -11.10
N ARG A 92 4.27 -2.02 -11.02
CA ARG A 92 3.50 -0.78 -11.09
C ARG A 92 3.70 0.11 -9.86
N VAL A 93 3.88 -0.46 -8.68
CA VAL A 93 4.24 0.28 -7.46
C VAL A 93 5.62 0.92 -7.62
N ALA A 94 6.61 0.17 -8.13
CA ALA A 94 7.96 0.67 -8.37
C ALA A 94 7.98 1.83 -9.38
N GLU A 95 7.23 1.73 -10.47
CA GLU A 95 7.06 2.81 -11.46
C GLU A 95 6.50 4.09 -10.82
N VAL A 96 5.39 3.97 -10.08
CA VAL A 96 4.74 5.11 -9.41
C VAL A 96 5.69 5.73 -8.37
N LEU A 97 6.40 4.91 -7.60
CA LEU A 97 7.38 5.40 -6.63
C LEU A 97 8.51 6.15 -7.32
N GLN A 98 9.15 5.55 -8.33
CA GLN A 98 10.24 6.18 -9.08
C GLN A 98 9.83 7.53 -9.66
N GLU A 99 8.66 7.61 -10.32
CA GLU A 99 8.16 8.88 -10.88
C GLU A 99 8.10 10.00 -9.82
N ASN A 100 7.73 9.67 -8.58
CA ASN A 100 7.66 10.64 -7.48
C ASN A 100 9.04 10.94 -6.88
N GLU A 101 9.92 9.95 -6.78
CA GLU A 101 11.29 10.13 -6.29
C GLU A 101 12.13 10.95 -7.25
N ASP A 102 12.13 10.63 -8.53
CA ASP A 102 12.81 11.38 -9.58
C ASP A 102 12.34 12.85 -9.59
N SER A 103 11.04 13.08 -9.37
CA SER A 103 10.49 14.43 -9.34
C SER A 103 10.95 15.27 -8.14
N LEU A 104 11.25 14.65 -6.99
CA LEU A 104 11.57 15.39 -5.74
C LEU A 104 13.07 15.35 -5.39
N LEU A 105 13.71 14.20 -5.59
CA LEU A 105 15.12 13.95 -5.28
C LEU A 105 16.02 14.08 -6.52
N GLY A 106 15.43 14.04 -7.72
CA GLY A 106 16.16 13.95 -8.97
C GLY A 106 16.41 12.51 -9.40
N VAL A 107 16.65 12.34 -10.70
CA VAL A 107 17.04 11.06 -11.30
C VAL A 107 18.44 10.70 -10.80
N PRO A 108 18.69 9.44 -10.37
CA PRO A 108 20.02 8.98 -10.02
C PRO A 108 21.04 9.22 -11.15
N PRO A 109 22.32 9.49 -10.83
CA PRO A 109 23.34 9.70 -11.85
C PRO A 109 23.58 8.43 -12.68
N GLU A 110 24.10 8.61 -13.89
CA GLU A 110 24.43 7.49 -14.77
C GLU A 110 25.36 6.48 -14.07
N GLY A 111 25.00 5.19 -14.12
CA GLY A 111 25.73 4.10 -13.48
C GLY A 111 25.31 3.80 -12.03
N ALA A 112 24.49 4.63 -11.39
CA ALA A 112 23.82 4.27 -10.14
C ALA A 112 22.52 3.47 -10.42
N PRO A 113 22.07 2.62 -9.47
CA PRO A 113 20.76 1.98 -9.56
C PRO A 113 19.65 3.01 -9.72
N SER A 114 18.61 2.68 -10.49
CA SER A 114 17.39 3.50 -10.54
C SER A 114 16.57 3.35 -9.25
N HIS A 115 15.73 4.32 -8.92
CA HIS A 115 14.81 4.17 -7.77
C HIS A 115 13.84 2.99 -7.95
N TYR A 116 13.51 2.64 -9.20
CA TYR A 116 12.76 1.43 -9.51
C TYR A 116 13.53 0.18 -9.07
N ASP A 117 14.79 0.04 -9.49
CA ASP A 117 15.62 -1.13 -9.18
C ASP A 117 15.84 -1.25 -7.67
N GLU A 118 16.13 -0.15 -6.99
CA GLU A 118 16.27 -0.12 -5.52
C GLU A 118 15.01 -0.62 -4.80
N PHE A 119 13.82 -0.27 -5.29
CA PHE A 119 12.57 -0.78 -4.72
C PHE A 119 12.37 -2.27 -4.99
N ILE A 120 12.72 -2.75 -6.19
CA ILE A 120 12.65 -4.18 -6.53
C ILE A 120 13.58 -4.99 -5.61
N ASP A 121 14.80 -4.53 -5.40
CA ASP A 121 15.77 -5.18 -4.52
C ASP A 121 15.26 -5.23 -3.08
N LEU A 122 14.76 -4.11 -2.56
CA LEU A 122 14.15 -4.06 -1.22
C LEU A 122 12.94 -4.99 -1.11
N PHE A 123 12.06 -5.00 -2.12
CA PHE A 123 10.89 -5.87 -2.12
C PHE A 123 11.30 -7.35 -2.06
N ASN A 124 12.28 -7.76 -2.86
CA ASN A 124 12.74 -9.15 -2.89
C ASN A 124 13.38 -9.56 -1.56
N GLU A 125 14.24 -8.71 -0.99
CA GLU A 125 14.85 -8.95 0.34
C GLU A 125 13.77 -9.15 1.40
N LEU A 126 12.83 -8.19 1.50
CA LEU A 126 11.83 -8.23 2.55
C LEU A 126 10.75 -9.30 2.31
N ALA A 127 10.49 -9.69 1.06
CA ALA A 127 9.56 -10.78 0.75
C ALA A 127 10.00 -12.11 1.39
N GLU A 128 11.31 -12.37 1.45
CA GLU A 128 11.85 -13.54 2.17
C GLU A 128 11.55 -13.44 3.67
N HIS A 129 11.75 -12.27 4.28
CA HIS A 129 11.45 -12.07 5.70
C HIS A 129 9.95 -12.23 6.01
N TYR A 130 9.08 -11.63 5.19
CA TYR A 130 7.62 -11.73 5.36
C TYR A 130 7.06 -13.12 5.04
N ALA A 131 7.83 -14.01 4.39
CA ALA A 131 7.44 -15.40 4.16
C ALA A 131 7.30 -16.20 5.47
N ASP A 132 8.06 -15.83 6.51
CA ASP A 132 8.07 -16.52 7.80
C ASP A 132 6.92 -16.09 8.75
N PHE A 133 6.17 -15.04 8.38
CA PHE A 133 5.12 -14.48 9.25
C PHE A 133 3.71 -14.91 8.82
N GLY A 134 2.81 -15.01 9.80
CA GLY A 134 1.43 -15.44 9.60
C GLY A 134 0.51 -14.35 9.06
N PHE A 135 -0.52 -14.79 8.35
CA PHE A 135 -1.65 -13.96 7.92
C PHE A 135 -2.93 -14.78 8.06
N GLY A 136 -3.92 -14.23 8.76
CA GLY A 136 -5.18 -14.91 9.06
C GLY A 136 -6.42 -14.07 8.73
N PRO A 137 -7.62 -14.53 9.14
CA PRO A 137 -8.88 -13.84 8.86
C PRO A 137 -8.87 -12.37 9.28
N ASP A 138 -8.26 -12.08 10.44
CA ASP A 138 -8.14 -10.72 10.99
C ASP A 138 -7.01 -9.89 10.36
N GLY A 139 -6.16 -10.51 9.53
CA GLY A 139 -5.09 -9.85 8.79
C GLY A 139 -3.68 -10.33 9.18
N PRO A 140 -2.64 -9.48 9.02
CA PRO A 140 -1.27 -9.84 9.37
C PRO A 140 -1.15 -10.12 10.87
N ASP A 141 -0.36 -11.11 11.25
CA ASP A 141 -0.13 -11.44 12.65
C ASP A 141 0.76 -10.40 13.37
N PHE A 142 1.04 -10.66 14.65
CA PHE A 142 1.87 -9.77 15.46
C PHE A 142 3.31 -9.65 14.91
N ALA A 143 3.93 -10.73 14.43
CA ALA A 143 5.30 -10.69 13.92
C ALA A 143 5.37 -9.88 12.63
N PHE A 144 4.41 -10.08 11.73
CA PHE A 144 4.28 -9.35 10.47
C PHE A 144 4.16 -7.84 10.71
N THR A 145 3.26 -7.42 11.61
CA THR A 145 3.04 -6.00 11.90
C THR A 145 4.19 -5.36 12.68
N ARG A 146 4.77 -6.08 13.65
CA ARG A 146 5.92 -5.63 14.43
C ARG A 146 7.17 -5.46 13.57
N TYR A 147 7.36 -6.33 12.58
CA TYR A 147 8.50 -6.24 11.68
C TYR A 147 8.51 -4.91 10.93
N LEU A 148 7.39 -4.49 10.33
CA LEU A 148 7.27 -3.15 9.75
C LEU A 148 7.57 -2.06 10.79
N GLY A 149 7.03 -2.19 12.01
CA GLY A 149 7.26 -1.23 13.09
C GLY A 149 8.76 -0.99 13.35
N HIS A 150 9.56 -2.05 13.42
CA HIS A 150 11.02 -1.95 13.62
C HIS A 150 11.76 -1.44 12.38
N ARG A 151 11.30 -1.76 11.16
CA ARG A 151 11.84 -1.16 9.93
C ARG A 151 11.67 0.36 9.93
N ILE A 152 10.49 0.85 10.30
CA ILE A 152 10.23 2.27 10.44
C ILE A 152 11.02 2.88 11.60
N GLU A 153 11.13 2.19 12.75
CA GLU A 153 11.92 2.65 13.89
C GLU A 153 13.37 2.97 13.52
N ALA A 154 13.99 2.16 12.68
CA ALA A 154 15.36 2.38 12.20
C ALA A 154 15.52 3.70 11.42
N LEU A 155 14.45 4.17 10.77
CA LEU A 155 14.42 5.42 10.02
C LEU A 155 14.13 6.65 10.90
N MET A 156 13.69 6.47 12.14
CA MET A 156 13.26 7.56 13.00
C MET A 156 14.42 8.19 13.81
N PRO A 157 14.35 9.49 14.11
CA PRO A 157 15.24 10.11 15.08
C PRO A 157 15.01 9.54 16.49
N ALA A 158 16.03 9.63 17.35
CA ALA A 158 16.03 8.98 18.66
C ALA A 158 14.80 9.31 19.54
N LYS A 159 14.27 10.53 19.45
CA LYS A 159 13.10 10.95 20.23
C LYS A 159 11.81 10.18 19.88
N ASP A 160 11.71 9.68 18.65
CA ASP A 160 10.47 9.10 18.10
C ASP A 160 10.49 7.57 18.09
N ARG A 161 11.68 6.95 18.14
CA ARG A 161 11.87 5.48 18.14
C ARG A 161 11.05 4.76 19.21
N ARG A 162 10.93 5.36 20.39
CA ARG A 162 10.21 4.78 21.53
C ARG A 162 8.74 4.49 21.23
N TRP A 163 8.09 5.30 20.39
CA TRP A 163 6.64 5.28 20.21
C TRP A 163 6.21 4.85 18.82
N VAL A 164 7.11 4.87 17.85
CA VAL A 164 6.77 4.61 16.44
C VAL A 164 6.27 3.19 16.21
N VAL A 165 6.86 2.19 16.89
CA VAL A 165 6.41 0.80 16.77
C VAL A 165 4.95 0.66 17.23
N ASP A 166 4.62 1.23 18.39
CA ASP A 166 3.27 1.22 18.94
C ASP A 166 2.29 1.99 18.06
N GLN A 167 2.67 3.16 17.55
CA GLN A 167 1.84 3.95 16.62
C GLN A 167 1.52 3.16 15.34
N MET A 168 2.55 2.54 14.74
CA MET A 168 2.38 1.76 13.52
C MET A 168 1.46 0.56 13.76
N MET A 169 1.67 -0.19 14.84
CA MET A 169 0.90 -1.41 15.11
C MET A 169 -0.52 -1.13 15.60
N ALA A 170 -0.73 -0.12 16.44
CA ALA A 170 -2.02 0.15 17.05
C ALA A 170 -2.94 1.03 16.18
N THR A 171 -2.37 1.87 15.30
CA THR A 171 -3.14 2.86 14.54
C THR A 171 -2.97 2.68 13.03
N GLU A 172 -1.75 2.82 12.52
CA GLU A 172 -1.55 2.98 11.08
C GLU A 172 -1.78 1.70 10.29
N VAL A 173 -1.23 0.57 10.76
CA VAL A 173 -1.37 -0.73 10.11
C VAL A 173 -2.82 -1.21 10.09
N PRO A 174 -3.58 -1.20 11.21
CA PRO A 174 -4.99 -1.59 11.19
C PRO A 174 -5.82 -0.77 10.18
N GLU A 175 -5.62 0.55 10.12
CA GLU A 175 -6.33 1.40 9.16
C GLU A 175 -5.94 1.05 7.71
N ALA A 176 -4.64 0.92 7.43
CA ALA A 176 -4.13 0.59 6.10
C ALA A 176 -4.65 -0.76 5.59
N VAL A 177 -4.61 -1.80 6.45
CA VAL A 177 -5.07 -3.16 6.10
C VAL A 177 -6.59 -3.19 5.87
N ASP A 178 -7.38 -2.47 6.67
CA ASP A 178 -8.83 -2.35 6.47
C ASP A 178 -9.18 -1.70 5.12
N ILE A 179 -8.44 -0.65 4.75
CA ILE A 179 -8.60 0.00 3.44
C ILE A 179 -8.26 -0.97 2.30
N LEU A 180 -7.13 -1.67 2.38
CA LEU A 180 -6.73 -2.65 1.37
C LEU A 180 -7.71 -3.81 1.24
N ARG A 181 -8.21 -4.34 2.37
CA ARG A 181 -9.18 -5.45 2.38
C ARG A 181 -10.45 -5.08 1.62
N ARG A 182 -11.00 -3.88 1.89
CA ARG A 182 -12.17 -3.36 1.17
C ARG A 182 -11.88 -3.10 -0.30
N ALA A 183 -10.70 -2.55 -0.61
CA ALA A 183 -10.29 -2.30 -1.98
C ALA A 183 -10.18 -3.60 -2.79
N MET A 184 -9.54 -4.62 -2.23
CA MET A 184 -9.38 -5.93 -2.87
C MET A 184 -10.73 -6.60 -3.10
N GLN A 185 -11.67 -6.50 -2.16
CA GLN A 185 -13.05 -6.97 -2.36
C GLN A 185 -13.74 -6.26 -3.54
N GLY A 186 -13.59 -4.93 -3.63
CA GLY A 186 -14.17 -4.15 -4.73
C GLY A 186 -13.54 -4.46 -6.09
N VAL A 187 -12.21 -4.61 -6.13
CA VAL A 187 -11.46 -4.88 -7.37
C VAL A 187 -11.75 -6.28 -7.92
N LEU A 188 -11.96 -7.28 -7.05
CA LEU A 188 -12.34 -8.64 -7.42
C LEU A 188 -13.84 -8.80 -7.73
N SER A 189 -14.69 -7.84 -7.34
CA SER A 189 -16.14 -7.96 -7.53
C SER A 189 -16.53 -7.95 -9.01
N THR A 190 -17.36 -8.92 -9.39
CA THR A 190 -17.97 -9.04 -10.72
C THR A 190 -19.44 -8.57 -10.73
N GLU A 191 -19.99 -8.18 -9.58
CA GLU A 191 -21.41 -7.86 -9.43
C GLU A 191 -21.80 -6.59 -10.21
N PRO A 192 -22.93 -6.61 -10.95
CA PRO A 192 -23.48 -5.41 -11.58
C PRO A 192 -23.86 -4.35 -10.54
N ARG A 193 -23.51 -3.10 -10.80
CA ARG A 193 -23.78 -2.00 -9.87
C ARG A 193 -25.28 -1.74 -9.71
N ALA A 194 -25.79 -1.75 -8.47
CA ALA A 194 -27.09 -1.16 -8.16
C ALA A 194 -27.05 0.37 -8.44
N PRO A 195 -28.04 0.93 -9.18
CA PRO A 195 -28.05 2.34 -9.51
C PRO A 195 -27.98 3.18 -8.23
N ARG A 196 -27.06 4.13 -8.21
CA ARG A 196 -26.87 5.04 -7.08
C ARG A 196 -28.16 5.87 -7.00
N ARG A 197 -29.00 5.67 -5.97
CA ARG A 197 -30.18 6.52 -5.75
C ARG A 197 -29.72 7.97 -5.80
N ALA A 198 -30.12 8.70 -6.83
CA ALA A 198 -29.90 10.13 -6.90
C ALA A 198 -30.53 10.71 -5.64
N ARG A 199 -29.74 11.46 -4.85
CA ARG A 199 -30.33 12.32 -3.82
C ARG A 199 -31.26 13.25 -4.58
N ALA A 200 -32.57 13.05 -4.42
CA ALA A 200 -33.56 13.99 -4.89
C ALA A 200 -33.17 15.35 -4.32
N GLY A 201 -32.80 16.28 -5.20
CA GLY A 201 -32.54 17.65 -4.82
C GLY A 201 -33.81 18.18 -4.19
N ILE A 202 -33.73 18.53 -2.91
CA ILE A 202 -34.73 19.39 -2.29
C ILE A 202 -34.46 20.77 -2.89
N SER A 203 -35.11 21.05 -4.02
CA SER A 203 -35.33 22.41 -4.48
C SER A 203 -36.45 22.96 -3.61
N GLY A 204 -36.09 23.77 -2.62
CA GLY A 204 -37.04 24.57 -1.86
C GLY A 204 -37.04 25.98 -2.45
N ASP A 205 -38.22 26.40 -2.92
CA ASP A 205 -38.57 27.79 -3.26
C ASP A 205 -38.42 28.72 -2.04
#